data_AF-A0A1V9VBZ8-F1
#
_entry.id   AF-A0A1V9VBZ8-F1
#
_cell.length_a   1.000
_cell.length_b   1.000
_cell.length_c   1.000
_cell.angle_alpha   90.00
_cell.angle_beta   90.00
_cell.angle_gamma   90.00
#
_symmetry.space_group_name_H-M   'P 1'
#
loop_
_entity.id
_entity.type
_entity.pdbx_description
1 polymer ?
#
loop_
_entity_poly.entity_id
_entity_poly.type
_entity_poly.pdbx_seq_one_letter_code
_entity_poly.pdbx_strand_id
1 'polypeptide(L)'
;MLKIITLLGLSSLALFADDSKSGVNMEAMIMFFAFIIGTMGITKWAASKTKSASDFYTAGGGITGFQNGLAIAGDYMSAASFLGISGMIYLNGFDGIIYAIGFLVGWPIILFLMAEKLRNLGKFNFTDIAAYRLDERRIRILAACGSLT
;
A
#
# COMPACT_ATOMS: atom_id res chain seq x y z
N MET A 1 16.36 -33.47 -3.84
CA MET A 1 17.06 -32.57 -2.90
C MET A 1 16.25 -31.33 -2.55
N LEU A 2 15.79 -30.52 -3.51
CA LEU A 2 15.07 -29.26 -3.24
C LEU A 2 13.77 -29.44 -2.42
N LYS A 3 12.99 -30.50 -2.68
CA LYS A 3 11.76 -30.84 -1.93
C LYS A 3 11.99 -31.19 -0.46
N ILE A 4 13.16 -31.72 -0.12
CA ILE A 4 13.48 -32.15 1.26
C ILE A 4 13.86 -30.93 2.11
N ILE A 5 14.56 -29.97 1.50
CA ILE A 5 14.96 -28.71 2.17
C ILE A 5 13.73 -27.83 2.42
N THR A 6 12.79 -27.74 1.48
CA THR A 6 11.53 -27.00 1.69
C THR A 6 10.61 -27.64 2.73
N LEU A 7 10.56 -28.97 2.80
CA LEU A 7 9.76 -29.68 3.80
C LEU A 7 10.35 -29.51 5.22
N LEU A 8 11.67 -29.55 5.36
CA LEU A 8 12.37 -29.29 6.61
C LEU A 8 12.19 -27.83 7.08
N GLY A 9 12.25 -26.86 6.15
CA GLY A 9 11.98 -25.45 6.45
C GLY A 9 10.54 -25.16 6.91
N LEU A 10 9.54 -25.83 6.31
CA LEU A 10 8.15 -25.75 6.78
C LEU A 10 7.97 -26.38 8.17
N SER A 11 8.64 -27.52 8.44
CA SER A 11 8.55 -28.20 9.72
C SER A 11 9.19 -27.41 10.87
N SER A 12 10.25 -26.65 10.60
CA SER A 12 10.82 -25.74 11.60
C SER A 12 9.89 -24.57 11.91
N LEU A 13 9.12 -24.07 10.94
CA LEU A 13 8.11 -23.03 11.20
C LEU A 13 6.99 -23.54 12.12
N ALA A 14 6.60 -24.80 11.95
CA ALA A 14 5.58 -25.44 12.79
C ALA A 14 6.06 -25.66 14.24
N LEU A 15 7.37 -25.81 14.47
CA LEU A 15 7.95 -25.91 15.81
C LEU A 15 8.00 -24.57 16.57
N PHE A 16 7.90 -23.44 15.85
CA PHE A 16 7.73 -22.10 16.45
C PHE A 16 6.26 -21.69 16.60
N ALA A 17 5.31 -22.55 16.21
CA ALA A 17 3.90 -22.34 16.50
C ALA A 17 3.68 -22.62 17.99
N ASP A 18 3.64 -21.54 18.77
CA ASP A 18 3.28 -21.58 20.19
C ASP A 18 1.92 -22.29 20.36
N ASP A 19 1.94 -23.42 21.06
CA ASP A 19 0.78 -24.25 21.39
C ASP A 19 0.01 -23.62 22.58
N SER A 20 -0.08 -22.29 22.59
CA SER A 20 -0.95 -21.58 23.51
C SER A 20 -2.38 -21.85 23.07
N LYS A 21 -3.16 -22.47 23.95
CA LYS A 21 -4.63 -22.56 23.85
C LYS A 21 -5.19 -21.13 23.81
N SER A 22 -5.12 -20.49 22.65
CA SER A 22 -5.77 -19.22 22.36
C SER A 22 -7.26 -19.50 22.32
N GLY A 23 -7.93 -19.27 23.46
CA GLY A 23 -9.37 -19.05 23.44
C GLY A 23 -9.68 -17.99 22.38
N VAL A 24 -10.76 -18.18 21.63
CA VAL A 24 -11.13 -17.23 20.57
C VAL A 24 -11.19 -15.83 21.18
N ASN A 25 -10.29 -14.94 20.75
CA ASN A 25 -10.22 -13.56 21.21
C ASN A 25 -11.41 -12.80 20.62
N MET A 26 -12.56 -12.90 21.29
CA MET A 26 -13.83 -12.36 20.84
C MET A 26 -13.74 -10.85 20.63
N GLU A 27 -12.99 -10.15 21.48
CA GLU A 27 -12.76 -8.70 21.41
C GLU A 27 -12.04 -8.32 20.11
N ALA A 28 -10.96 -9.04 19.77
CA ALA A 28 -10.21 -8.80 18.54
C ALA A 28 -11.05 -9.07 17.30
N MET A 29 -11.85 -10.14 17.32
CA MET A 29 -12.75 -10.50 16.24
C MET A 29 -13.83 -9.42 16.02
N ILE A 30 -14.44 -8.92 17.10
CA ILE A 30 -15.42 -7.84 17.04
C ILE A 30 -14.80 -6.57 16.45
N MET A 31 -13.62 -6.15 16.92
CA MET A 31 -12.94 -4.97 16.39
C MET A 31 -12.59 -5.12 14.91
N PHE A 32 -12.11 -6.30 14.50
CA PHE A 32 -11.78 -6.60 13.11
C PHE A 32 -13.01 -6.47 12.19
N PHE A 33 -14.12 -7.13 12.53
CA PHE A 33 -15.33 -7.05 11.72
C PHE A 33 -15.97 -5.66 11.76
N ALA A 34 -15.95 -4.97 12.91
CA ALA A 34 -16.43 -3.60 13.00
C ALA A 34 -15.66 -2.67 12.06
N PHE A 35 -14.32 -2.81 12.00
CA PHE A 35 -13.48 -2.04 11.10
C PHE A 35 -13.77 -2.35 9.62
N ILE A 36 -13.90 -3.63 9.25
CA ILE A 36 -14.23 -4.03 7.87
C ILE A 36 -15.60 -3.49 7.45
N ILE A 37 -16.63 -3.67 8.28
CA ILE A 37 -17.98 -3.22 7.95
C ILE A 37 -18.02 -1.69 7.86
N GLY A 38 -17.34 -0.99 8.78
CA GLY A 38 -17.23 0.46 8.76
C GLY A 38 -16.55 0.98 7.49
N THR A 39 -15.37 0.44 7.15
CA THR A 39 -14.63 0.83 5.94
C THR A 39 -15.41 0.53 4.67
N MET A 40 -15.96 -0.68 4.53
CA MET A 40 -16.80 -1.06 3.37
C MET A 40 -18.05 -0.19 3.24
N GLY A 41 -18.68 0.17 4.37
CA GLY A 41 -19.82 1.08 4.41
C GLY A 41 -19.47 2.48 3.89
N ILE A 42 -18.34 3.03 4.35
CA ILE A 42 -17.82 4.32 3.87
C ILE A 42 -17.47 4.24 2.37
N THR A 43 -16.81 3.17 1.93
CA THR A 43 -16.46 2.97 0.52
C THR A 43 -17.70 2.89 -0.36
N LYS A 44 -18.72 2.14 0.04
CA LYS A 44 -19.98 2.04 -0.71
C LYS A 44 -20.71 3.39 -0.78
N TRP A 45 -20.71 4.15 0.31
CA TRP A 45 -21.27 5.50 0.34
C TRP A 45 -20.50 6.48 -0.54
N ALA A 46 -19.17 6.40 -0.54
CA ALA A 46 -18.33 7.24 -1.41
C ALA A 46 -18.55 6.86 -2.88
N ALA A 47 -18.56 5.56 -3.20
CA ALA A 47 -18.75 5.05 -4.56
C ALA A 47 -20.11 5.45 -5.15
N SER A 48 -21.17 5.55 -4.36
CA SER A 48 -22.49 5.99 -4.85
C SER A 48 -22.54 7.48 -5.24
N LYS A 49 -21.57 8.28 -4.79
CA LYS A 49 -21.46 9.70 -5.13
C LYS A 49 -20.61 9.97 -6.38
N THR A 50 -19.82 9.00 -6.81
CA THR A 50 -18.92 9.15 -7.97
C THR A 50 -19.69 8.96 -9.28
N LYS A 51 -19.65 9.96 -10.18
CA LYS A 51 -20.37 9.93 -11.47
C LYS A 51 -19.47 10.02 -12.70
N SER A 52 -18.27 10.59 -12.55
CA SER A 52 -17.30 10.76 -13.64
C SER A 52 -15.92 10.25 -13.26
N ALA A 53 -15.03 10.11 -14.25
CA ALA A 53 -13.64 9.73 -14.02
C ALA A 53 -12.89 10.77 -13.17
N SER A 54 -13.16 12.07 -13.35
CA SER A 54 -12.60 13.11 -12.49
C SER A 54 -13.13 13.02 -11.05
N ASP A 55 -14.39 12.63 -10.86
CA ASP A 55 -14.91 12.40 -9.51
C ASP A 55 -14.25 11.17 -8.86
N PHE A 56 -13.91 10.16 -9.65
CA PHE A 56 -13.25 8.96 -9.14
C PHE A 56 -11.77 9.20 -8.79
N TYR A 57 -11.02 9.85 -9.69
CA TYR A 57 -9.57 10.00 -9.54
C TYR A 57 -9.16 11.25 -8.75
N THR A 58 -9.93 12.34 -8.80
CA THR A 58 -9.57 13.60 -8.12
C THR A 58 -10.67 14.16 -7.24
N ALA A 59 -11.77 13.41 -7.03
CA ALA A 59 -12.95 13.88 -6.31
C ALA A 59 -13.44 15.26 -6.81
N GLY A 60 -13.32 15.49 -8.13
CA GLY A 60 -13.70 16.76 -8.77
C GLY A 60 -12.86 17.96 -8.33
N GLY A 61 -11.70 17.75 -7.69
CA GLY A 61 -10.86 18.81 -7.12
C GLY A 61 -11.37 19.40 -5.80
N GLY A 62 -12.39 18.79 -5.18
CA GLY A 62 -13.02 19.30 -3.94
C GLY A 62 -12.32 18.94 -2.63
N ILE A 63 -11.16 18.28 -2.67
CA ILE A 63 -10.45 17.81 -1.46
C ILE A 63 -9.51 18.90 -0.95
N THR A 64 -9.63 19.26 0.32
CA THR A 64 -8.73 20.24 0.95
C THR A 64 -7.32 19.66 1.11
N GLY A 65 -6.31 20.54 1.21
CA GLY A 65 -4.92 20.11 1.39
C GLY A 65 -4.71 19.23 2.64
N PHE A 66 -5.42 19.52 3.73
CA PHE A 66 -5.35 18.71 4.95
C PHE A 66 -5.96 17.31 4.75
N GLN A 67 -7.13 17.21 4.12
CA GLN A 67 -7.75 15.92 3.83
C GLN A 67 -6.88 15.07 2.89
N ASN A 68 -6.29 15.68 1.86
CA ASN A 68 -5.37 15.00 0.97
C ASN A 68 -4.10 14.55 1.70
N GLY A 69 -3.54 15.41 2.55
CA GLY A 69 -2.37 15.07 3.37
C GLY A 69 -2.64 13.90 4.33
N LEU A 70 -3.81 13.89 4.98
CA LEU A 70 -4.22 12.80 5.86
C LEU A 70 -4.43 11.48 5.10
N ALA A 71 -5.04 11.54 3.91
CA ALA A 71 -5.22 10.37 3.06
C ALA A 71 -3.86 9.76 2.65
N ILE A 72 -2.93 10.60 2.20
CA ILE A 72 -1.59 10.15 1.80
C ILE A 72 -0.81 9.58 2.99
N ALA A 73 -0.89 10.23 4.16
CA ALA A 73 -0.27 9.70 5.38
C ALA A 73 -0.86 8.34 5.77
N GLY A 74 -2.17 8.14 5.60
CA GLY A 74 -2.84 6.86 5.81
C GLY A 74 -2.32 5.75 4.89
N ASP A 75 -2.26 6.01 3.58
CA ASP A 75 -1.70 5.08 2.59
C ASP A 75 -0.23 4.73 2.91
N TYR A 76 0.52 5.71 3.38
CA TYR A 76 1.92 5.56 3.73
C TYR A 76 2.13 4.62 4.94
N MET A 77 1.16 4.53 5.87
CA MET A 77 1.20 3.69 7.08
C MET A 77 0.75 2.22 6.85
N SER A 78 0.73 1.74 5.60
CA SER A 78 0.32 0.38 5.26
C SER A 78 0.99 -0.72 6.11
N ALA A 79 0.39 -1.91 6.12
CA ALA A 79 0.93 -3.09 6.82
C ALA A 79 2.37 -3.43 6.39
N ALA A 80 2.72 -3.17 5.12
CA ALA A 80 4.07 -3.35 4.61
C ALA A 80 5.06 -2.39 5.29
N SER A 81 4.67 -1.12 5.49
CA SER A 81 5.51 -0.15 6.20
C SER A 81 5.70 -0.55 7.67
N PHE A 82 4.63 -0.95 8.37
CA PHE A 82 4.72 -1.33 9.78
C PHE A 82 5.46 -2.64 10.00
N LEU A 83 5.01 -3.74 9.37
CA LEU A 83 5.61 -5.07 9.54
C LEU A 83 6.93 -5.21 8.80
N GLY A 84 7.08 -4.58 7.64
CA GLY A 84 8.30 -4.65 6.85
C GLY A 84 9.46 -3.91 7.52
N ILE A 85 9.25 -2.68 7.99
CA ILE A 85 10.32 -1.93 8.68
C ILE A 85 10.65 -2.58 10.02
N SER A 86 9.65 -2.99 10.81
CA SER A 86 9.92 -3.68 12.09
C SER A 86 10.64 -5.01 11.88
N GLY A 87 10.29 -5.78 10.85
CA GLY A 87 11.00 -7.00 10.45
C GLY A 87 12.44 -6.72 10.00
N MET A 88 12.65 -5.66 9.21
CA MET A 88 14.00 -5.26 8.77
C MET A 88 14.88 -4.82 9.94
N ILE A 89 14.33 -4.11 10.92
CA ILE A 89 15.03 -3.73 12.16
C ILE A 89 15.31 -4.96 13.00
N TYR A 90 14.37 -5.89 13.11
CA TYR A 90 14.59 -7.14 13.83
C TYR A 90 15.75 -7.95 13.24
N LEU A 91 15.87 -8.01 11.91
CA LEU A 91 16.91 -8.77 11.22
C LEU A 91 18.27 -8.06 11.18
N ASN A 92 18.29 -6.74 10.94
CA ASN A 92 19.53 -5.98 10.68
C ASN A 92 19.91 -5.04 11.83
N GLY A 93 19.16 -5.06 12.94
CA GLY A 93 19.40 -4.18 14.08
C GLY A 93 19.25 -2.70 13.73
N PHE A 94 20.17 -1.88 14.26
CA PHE A 94 20.15 -0.42 14.10
C PHE A 94 20.25 0.02 12.64
N ASP A 95 20.97 -0.74 11.81
CA ASP A 95 21.11 -0.42 10.38
C ASP A 95 19.76 -0.49 9.65
N GLY A 96 18.79 -1.27 10.16
CA GLY A 96 17.42 -1.31 9.65
C GLY A 96 16.68 0.04 9.75
N ILE A 97 17.08 0.92 10.67
CA ILE A 97 16.47 2.24 10.85
C ILE A 97 16.71 3.14 9.63
N ILE A 98 17.79 2.91 8.87
CA ILE A 98 18.06 3.69 7.66
C ILE A 98 16.95 3.54 6.62
N TYR A 99 16.30 2.37 6.57
CA TYR A 99 15.15 2.14 5.70
C TYR A 99 13.92 2.93 6.17
N ALA A 100 13.70 3.03 7.48
CA ALA A 100 12.60 3.83 8.04
C ALA A 100 12.77 5.31 7.69
N ILE A 101 13.98 5.85 7.88
CA ILE A 101 14.30 7.25 7.57
C ILE A 101 14.24 7.49 6.07
N GLY A 102 14.85 6.62 5.25
CA GLY A 102 14.87 6.75 3.80
C GLY A 102 13.46 6.75 3.20
N PHE A 103 12.60 5.85 3.67
CA PHE A 103 11.20 5.82 3.24
C PHE A 103 10.50 7.14 3.64
N LEU A 104 10.67 7.59 4.90
CA LEU A 104 9.98 8.77 5.45
C LEU A 104 10.39 10.08 4.75
N VAL A 105 11.69 10.25 4.53
CA VAL A 105 12.26 11.46 3.93
C VAL A 105 12.07 11.47 2.42
N GLY A 106 12.01 10.29 1.77
CA GLY A 106 11.79 10.18 0.33
C GLY A 106 10.41 10.69 -0.11
N TRP A 107 9.39 10.50 0.72
CA TRP A 107 8.01 10.86 0.38
C TRP A 107 7.82 12.38 0.12
N PRO A 108 8.21 13.31 1.03
CA PRO A 108 8.10 14.74 0.78
C PRO A 108 8.93 15.20 -0.44
N ILE A 109 10.09 14.60 -0.67
CA ILE A 109 10.95 14.93 -1.81
C ILE A 109 10.19 14.68 -3.12
N ILE A 110 9.56 13.51 -3.27
CA ILE A 110 8.77 13.20 -4.45
C ILE A 110 7.54 14.09 -4.54
N LEU A 111 6.84 14.33 -3.42
CA LEU A 111 5.68 15.23 -3.42
C LEU A 111 6.04 16.64 -3.91
N PHE A 112 7.12 17.23 -3.42
CA PHE A 112 7.49 18.59 -3.81
C PHE A 112 8.08 18.67 -5.21
N LEU A 113 8.87 17.68 -5.64
CA LEU A 113 9.55 17.74 -6.94
C LEU A 113 8.70 17.24 -8.12
N MET A 114 7.80 16.29 -7.85
CA MET A 114 7.10 15.55 -8.91
C MET A 114 5.59 15.83 -8.94
N ALA A 115 4.93 16.02 -7.79
CA ALA A 115 3.46 16.07 -7.76
C ALA A 115 2.88 17.18 -8.65
N GLU A 116 3.49 18.37 -8.67
CA GLU A 116 3.02 19.47 -9.52
C GLU A 116 3.15 19.15 -11.01
N LYS A 117 4.29 18.58 -11.42
CA LYS A 117 4.54 18.19 -12.82
C LYS A 117 3.51 17.15 -13.28
N LEU A 118 3.24 16.15 -12.46
CA LEU A 118 2.25 15.11 -12.76
C LEU A 118 0.82 15.67 -12.80
N ARG A 119 0.46 16.54 -11.86
CA ARG A 119 -0.84 17.23 -11.84
C ARG A 119 -1.07 18.05 -13.11
N ASN A 120 -0.03 18.74 -13.59
CA ASN A 120 -0.12 19.58 -14.79
C ASN A 120 -0.24 18.78 -16.10
N LEU A 121 0.13 17.49 -16.12
CA LEU A 121 -0.06 16.62 -17.30
C LEU A 121 -1.53 16.24 -17.53
N GLY A 122 -2.41 16.38 -16.53
CA GLY A 122 -3.84 16.12 -16.66
C GLY A 122 -4.20 14.65 -16.95
N LYS A 123 -3.28 13.71 -16.70
CA LYS A 123 -3.50 12.26 -16.83
C LYS A 123 -3.68 11.65 -15.44
N PHE A 124 -4.59 10.68 -15.32
CA PHE A 124 -4.93 10.08 -14.03
C PHE A 124 -4.15 8.79 -13.72
N ASN A 125 -3.74 8.05 -14.75
CA ASN A 125 -3.08 6.76 -14.56
C ASN A 125 -1.57 6.86 -14.82
N PHE A 126 -0.77 6.14 -14.03
CA PHE A 126 0.69 6.07 -14.18
C PHE A 126 1.10 5.63 -15.59
N THR A 127 0.40 4.64 -16.15
CA THR A 127 0.68 4.13 -17.50
C THR A 127 0.51 5.20 -18.57
N ASP A 128 -0.50 6.07 -18.43
CA ASP A 128 -0.76 7.16 -19.38
C ASP A 128 0.27 8.30 -19.22
N ILE A 129 0.75 8.53 -18.00
CA ILE A 129 1.82 9.48 -17.72
C ILE A 129 3.15 8.98 -18.33
N ALA A 130 3.48 7.70 -18.15
CA ALA A 130 4.70 7.12 -18.71
C ALA A 130 4.66 7.07 -20.25
N ALA A 131 3.52 6.69 -20.82
CA ALA A 131 3.30 6.67 -22.27
C ALA A 131 3.28 8.08 -22.91
N TYR A 132 3.16 9.15 -22.12
CA TYR A 132 3.17 10.52 -22.66
C TYR A 132 4.48 10.87 -23.39
N ARG A 133 5.62 10.32 -22.94
CA ARG A 133 6.93 10.54 -23.56
C ARG A 133 7.56 9.28 -24.16
N LEU A 134 6.91 8.13 -24.04
CA LEU A 134 7.45 6.81 -24.40
C LEU A 134 6.48 6.10 -25.34
N ASP A 135 6.90 4.96 -25.88
CA ASP A 135 6.04 4.14 -26.73
C ASP A 135 4.86 3.55 -25.93
N GLU A 136 3.65 3.94 -26.31
CA GLU A 136 2.42 3.57 -25.61
C GLU A 136 2.22 2.04 -25.54
N ARG A 137 2.48 1.31 -26.63
CA ARG A 137 2.25 -0.13 -26.69
C ARG A 137 3.19 -0.87 -25.76
N ARG A 138 4.49 -0.53 -25.78
CA ARG A 138 5.50 -1.16 -24.93
C ARG A 138 5.24 -0.87 -23.45
N ILE A 139 4.90 0.37 -23.11
CA ILE A 139 4.63 0.77 -21.72
C ILE A 139 3.35 0.11 -21.17
N ARG A 140 2.28 0.03 -21.97
CA ARG A 140 1.06 -0.67 -21.55
C ARG A 140 1.28 -2.17 -21.33
N ILE A 141 2.06 -2.82 -22.19
CA ILE A 141 2.42 -4.24 -22.01
C ILE A 141 3.26 -4.41 -20.74
N LEU A 142 4.27 -3.56 -20.55
CA LEU A 142 5.11 -3.60 -19.35
C LEU A 142 4.30 -3.40 -18.07
N ALA A 143 3.40 -2.41 -18.06
CA ALA A 143 2.53 -2.14 -16.92
C ALA A 143 1.58 -3.31 -16.63
N ALA A 144 1.00 -3.91 -17.67
CA ALA A 144 0.13 -5.08 -17.53
C ALA A 144 0.89 -6.29 -16.95
N CYS A 145 2.08 -6.59 -17.47
CA CYS A 145 2.93 -7.64 -16.93
C CYS A 145 3.35 -7.37 -15.48
N GLY A 146 3.73 -6.13 -15.15
CA GLY A 146 4.14 -5.75 -13.80
C GLY A 146 3.01 -5.77 -12.77
N SER A 147 1.76 -5.56 -13.18
CA SER A 147 0.60 -5.63 -12.27
C SER A 147 0.19 -7.07 -11.88
N LEU A 148 0.71 -8.08 -12.58
CA LEU A 148 0.37 -9.49 -12.36
C LEU A 148 1.34 -10.22 -11.43
N THR A 149 2.48 -9.62 -11.11
CA THR A 149 3.54 -10.16 -10.23
C THR A 149 3.47 -9.53 -8.85
#